data_AF-A0A1C5FZH8-F1
#
_entry.id   AF-A0A1C5FZH8-F1
#
_cell.length_a   1.000
_cell.length_b   1.000
_cell.length_c   1.000
_cell.angle_alpha   90.00
_cell.angle_beta   90.00
_cell.angle_gamma   90.00
#
_symmetry.space_group_name_H-M   'P 1'
#
loop_
_entity.id
_entity.type
_entity.pdbx_description
1 polymer ?
#
loop_
_entity_poly.entity_id
_entity_poly.type
_entity_poly.pdbx_seq_one_letter_code
_entity_poly.pdbx_strand_id
1 'polypeptide(L)'
;GLWLLPSAAAGLLGLADLGTTGAVLSLLLAAAKMACRPLTVLLLPLWLFPRGGRRRWQWWVISLGASGYWLGFAGLWLISEPRVGSVSNPAFATAGGQWAFDHLDAYAEAEPWVLRSVAAAVTAALCCRAALSRGAERRDWALLAAAYPACVSLLLSQWGEGVPTIVARTAGSAVWAAAICLGVARTGIWRLDRSTSHRLARAFVLTSLAAVVVCTVVAVQAGLPSVRSGATTITAGCALVLGWGLRPSARWLTLCVERAFYGPRARPHEAVSALAVRLQQAPHPGEVPQQICRSAVEDLGVSGAAVSVDTRAGPRRLASAGAPLTGPVQTFLLRHHGRTVGRLEVSRDGSGTPAERDSGLLSVLADQAAPALAALRLAEEAQAARERLVLAREQERRRLRREIHDGLGPQLAAVRLRLDIAQTSCPPGHPATPQLCEAAETLAEALVEVRRITAGLAPAALAERGLAGAVRDLAHRL
;
A
#
# COMPACT_ATOMS: atom_id res chain seq x y z
N GLY A 1 -25.50 -13.56 -8.47
CA GLY A 1 -26.70 -13.93 -7.69
C GLY A 1 -27.76 -14.57 -8.58
N LEU A 2 -28.41 -13.79 -9.46
CA LEU A 2 -29.56 -14.20 -10.27
C LEU A 2 -29.39 -15.43 -11.19
N TRP A 3 -28.16 -15.85 -11.43
CA TRP A 3 -27.80 -16.86 -12.45
C TRP A 3 -27.73 -18.27 -11.89
N LEU A 4 -27.60 -18.36 -10.56
CA LEU A 4 -27.51 -19.61 -9.81
C LEU A 4 -28.87 -20.08 -9.29
N LEU A 5 -29.91 -19.23 -9.38
CA LEU A 5 -31.26 -19.65 -9.04
C LEU A 5 -31.74 -20.61 -10.13
N PRO A 6 -31.90 -21.91 -9.84
CA PRO A 6 -32.43 -22.84 -10.81
C PRO A 6 -33.89 -22.44 -11.09
N SER A 7 -34.45 -22.85 -12.22
CA SER A 7 -35.90 -22.81 -12.45
C SER A 7 -36.67 -23.53 -11.32
N ALA A 8 -36.00 -24.45 -10.63
CA ALA A 8 -36.48 -25.08 -9.40
C ALA A 8 -36.74 -24.07 -8.25
N ALA A 9 -36.06 -22.93 -8.16
CA ALA A 9 -36.32 -21.93 -7.12
C ALA A 9 -37.67 -21.22 -7.31
N ALA A 10 -38.09 -20.98 -8.55
CA ALA A 10 -39.41 -20.42 -8.83
C ALA A 10 -40.54 -21.42 -8.51
N GLY A 11 -40.30 -22.70 -8.78
CA GLY A 11 -41.20 -23.79 -8.36
C GLY A 11 -41.21 -24.00 -6.83
N LEU A 12 -40.05 -23.87 -6.17
CA LEU A 12 -39.91 -23.98 -4.70
C LEU A 12 -40.57 -22.82 -3.94
N LEU A 13 -40.69 -21.63 -4.56
CA LEU A 13 -41.31 -20.44 -3.99
C LEU A 13 -42.84 -20.40 -4.19
N GLY A 14 -43.44 -21.40 -4.86
CA GLY A 14 -44.88 -21.42 -5.13
C GLY A 14 -45.34 -20.28 -6.04
N LEU A 15 -44.44 -19.68 -6.84
CA LEU A 15 -44.77 -18.52 -7.66
C LEU A 15 -45.81 -18.83 -8.75
N ALA A 16 -45.94 -20.09 -9.15
CA ALA A 16 -46.97 -20.53 -10.09
C ALA A 16 -48.38 -20.50 -9.49
N ASP A 17 -48.51 -20.58 -8.16
CA ASP A 17 -49.81 -20.58 -7.46
C ASP A 17 -50.34 -19.16 -7.18
N LEU A 18 -49.56 -18.11 -7.49
CA LEU A 18 -49.93 -16.70 -7.32
C LEU A 18 -50.72 -16.11 -8.51
N GLY A 19 -51.24 -16.96 -9.40
CA GLY A 19 -52.02 -16.54 -10.56
C GLY A 19 -51.18 -15.86 -11.67
N THR A 20 -51.78 -14.91 -12.39
CA THR A 20 -51.17 -14.29 -13.59
C THR A 20 -49.92 -13.48 -13.28
N THR A 21 -49.83 -12.83 -12.11
CA THR A 21 -48.66 -12.03 -11.70
C THR A 21 -47.44 -12.91 -11.39
N GLY A 22 -47.66 -14.06 -10.77
CA GLY A 22 -46.63 -15.06 -10.52
C GLY A 22 -46.11 -15.73 -11.80
N ALA A 23 -47.01 -16.02 -12.74
CA ALA A 23 -46.66 -16.53 -14.07
C ALA A 23 -45.78 -15.53 -14.85
N VAL A 24 -46.16 -14.24 -14.89
CA VAL A 24 -45.37 -13.19 -15.55
C VAL A 24 -44.00 -13.01 -14.89
N LEU A 25 -43.91 -13.04 -13.56
CA LEU A 25 -42.63 -12.95 -12.86
C LEU A 25 -41.72 -14.14 -13.17
N SER A 26 -42.29 -15.35 -13.26
CA SER A 26 -41.54 -16.55 -13.60
C SER A 26 -41.02 -16.53 -15.05
N LEU A 27 -41.81 -15.98 -15.99
CA LEU A 27 -41.42 -15.71 -17.37
C LEU A 27 -40.24 -14.74 -17.45
N LEU A 28 -40.35 -13.62 -16.73
CA LEU A 28 -39.29 -12.62 -16.68
C LEU A 28 -38.01 -13.17 -16.06
N LEU A 29 -38.09 -14.00 -15.02
CA LEU A 29 -36.94 -14.66 -14.41
C LEU A 29 -36.30 -15.70 -15.34
N ALA A 30 -37.10 -16.47 -16.09
CA ALA A 30 -36.61 -17.46 -17.04
C ALA A 30 -35.95 -16.77 -18.26
N ALA A 31 -36.56 -15.74 -18.81
CA ALA A 31 -36.00 -14.93 -19.88
C ALA A 31 -34.75 -14.17 -19.42
N ALA A 32 -34.76 -13.62 -18.19
CA ALA A 32 -33.57 -13.01 -17.60
C ALA A 32 -32.43 -14.03 -17.49
N LYS A 33 -32.71 -15.28 -17.09
CA LYS A 33 -31.72 -16.36 -17.02
C LYS A 33 -31.16 -16.72 -18.40
N MET A 34 -31.98 -16.77 -19.45
CA MET A 34 -31.55 -17.03 -20.83
C MET A 34 -30.70 -15.89 -21.39
N ALA A 35 -31.14 -14.64 -21.24
CA ALA A 35 -30.39 -13.46 -21.67
C ALA A 35 -29.07 -13.32 -20.90
N CYS A 36 -29.13 -13.63 -19.62
CA CYS A 36 -27.98 -13.66 -18.77
C CYS A 36 -26.99 -14.72 -19.29
N ARG A 37 -27.26 -16.02 -19.14
CA ARG A 37 -26.28 -17.13 -19.21
C ARG A 37 -25.04 -16.95 -20.14
N PRO A 38 -25.17 -16.55 -21.41
CA PRO A 38 -24.04 -16.32 -22.31
C PRO A 38 -23.33 -14.97 -22.09
N LEU A 39 -24.04 -13.94 -21.63
CA LEU A 39 -23.55 -12.58 -21.42
C LEU A 39 -22.42 -12.50 -20.38
N THR A 40 -22.48 -13.25 -19.27
CA THR A 40 -21.38 -13.24 -18.27
C THR A 40 -20.21 -14.13 -18.65
N VAL A 41 -20.44 -15.23 -19.37
CA VAL A 41 -19.35 -16.14 -19.77
C VAL A 41 -18.58 -15.56 -20.96
N LEU A 42 -19.28 -14.95 -21.92
CA LEU A 42 -18.70 -14.41 -23.15
C LEU A 42 -18.19 -12.97 -23.00
N LEU A 43 -18.95 -12.09 -22.34
CA LEU A 43 -18.61 -10.66 -22.33
C LEU A 43 -17.66 -10.28 -21.20
N LEU A 44 -17.67 -11.02 -20.09
CA LEU A 44 -16.83 -10.66 -18.96
C LEU A 44 -15.35 -10.64 -19.33
N PRO A 45 -14.74 -11.65 -20.01
CA PRO A 45 -13.37 -11.51 -20.47
C PRO A 45 -13.17 -10.28 -21.36
N LEU A 46 -14.07 -10.06 -22.33
CA LEU A 46 -14.01 -8.95 -23.29
C LEU A 46 -14.08 -7.56 -22.67
N TRP A 47 -14.97 -7.38 -21.69
CA TRP A 47 -15.23 -6.13 -20.98
C TRP A 47 -14.19 -5.81 -19.93
N LEU A 48 -13.65 -6.85 -19.30
CA LEU A 48 -12.60 -6.64 -18.38
C LEU A 48 -11.44 -5.98 -19.21
N PHE A 49 -11.01 -6.47 -20.37
CA PHE A 49 -9.64 -6.17 -20.88
C PHE A 49 -9.27 -4.66 -20.95
N PRO A 50 -8.42 -4.12 -20.05
CA PRO A 50 -7.95 -2.75 -20.14
C PRO A 50 -6.65 -2.80 -20.95
N ARG A 51 -6.59 -2.14 -22.11
CA ARG A 51 -5.34 -1.50 -22.63
C ARG A 51 -5.57 -0.76 -23.95
N GLY A 52 -4.88 0.38 -24.04
CA GLY A 52 -5.06 1.43 -25.05
C GLY A 52 -4.66 1.03 -26.47
N GLY A 53 -5.48 1.46 -27.43
CA GLY A 53 -5.23 1.32 -28.85
C GLY A 53 -6.52 1.31 -29.69
N ARG A 54 -6.41 1.71 -30.98
CA ARG A 54 -7.50 1.84 -31.98
C ARG A 54 -8.38 0.60 -32.18
N ARG A 55 -8.00 -0.57 -31.65
CA ARG A 55 -8.82 -1.81 -31.66
C ARG A 55 -9.97 -1.84 -30.64
N ARG A 56 -10.19 -0.74 -29.90
CA ARG A 56 -11.31 -0.59 -28.93
C ARG A 56 -12.69 -0.79 -29.57
N TRP A 57 -12.90 -0.28 -30.78
CA TRP A 57 -14.23 -0.28 -31.42
C TRP A 57 -14.67 -1.67 -31.86
N GLN A 58 -13.77 -2.50 -32.38
CA GLN A 58 -14.09 -3.85 -32.88
C GLN A 58 -14.65 -4.76 -31.77
N TRP A 59 -14.07 -4.75 -30.57
CA TRP A 59 -14.54 -5.55 -29.45
C TRP A 59 -15.82 -5.02 -28.82
N TRP A 60 -16.02 -3.70 -28.83
CA TRP A 60 -17.29 -3.08 -28.45
C TRP A 60 -18.41 -3.49 -29.41
N VAL A 61 -18.16 -3.49 -30.72
CA VAL A 61 -19.13 -3.94 -31.74
C VAL A 61 -19.45 -5.43 -31.57
N ILE A 62 -18.45 -6.29 -31.32
CA ILE A 62 -18.66 -7.73 -31.06
C ILE A 62 -19.47 -7.92 -29.77
N SER A 63 -19.16 -7.18 -28.70
CA SER A 63 -19.89 -7.25 -27.43
C SER A 63 -21.33 -6.76 -27.57
N LEU A 64 -21.56 -5.69 -28.32
CA LEU A 64 -22.89 -5.14 -28.57
C LEU A 64 -23.72 -6.08 -29.45
N GLY A 65 -23.12 -6.65 -30.50
CA GLY A 65 -23.76 -7.64 -31.37
C GLY A 65 -24.12 -8.92 -30.62
N ALA A 66 -23.21 -9.45 -29.80
CA ALA A 66 -23.49 -10.62 -28.97
C ALA A 66 -24.59 -10.33 -27.94
N SER A 67 -24.55 -9.16 -27.28
CA SER A 67 -25.61 -8.75 -26.34
C SER A 67 -26.97 -8.63 -27.04
N GLY A 68 -27.00 -8.02 -28.23
CA GLY A 68 -28.20 -7.85 -29.04
C GLY A 68 -28.80 -9.19 -29.50
N TYR A 69 -27.97 -10.11 -29.97
CA TYR A 69 -28.41 -11.46 -30.37
C TYR A 69 -29.06 -12.20 -29.20
N TRP A 70 -28.44 -12.19 -28.01
CA TRP A 70 -28.95 -12.91 -26.85
C TRP A 70 -30.16 -12.26 -26.18
N LEU A 71 -30.23 -10.93 -26.14
CA LEU A 71 -31.42 -10.21 -25.71
C LEU A 71 -32.58 -10.43 -26.69
N GLY A 72 -32.28 -10.45 -28.00
CA GLY A 72 -33.25 -10.79 -29.04
C GLY A 72 -33.78 -12.22 -28.89
N PHE A 73 -32.89 -13.20 -28.73
CA PHE A 73 -33.27 -14.59 -28.51
C PHE A 73 -34.11 -14.78 -27.25
N ALA A 74 -33.71 -14.16 -26.13
CA ALA A 74 -34.49 -14.21 -24.89
C ALA A 74 -35.87 -13.53 -25.04
N GLY A 75 -35.97 -12.45 -25.81
CA GLY A 75 -37.23 -11.79 -26.14
C GLY A 75 -38.13 -12.64 -27.04
N LEU A 76 -37.56 -13.27 -28.08
CA LEU A 76 -38.26 -14.23 -28.93
C LEU A 76 -38.80 -15.39 -28.10
N TRP A 77 -37.97 -15.98 -27.24
CA TRP A 77 -38.37 -17.06 -26.33
C TRP A 77 -39.50 -16.63 -25.38
N LEU A 78 -39.45 -15.41 -24.83
CA LEU A 78 -40.47 -14.87 -23.93
C LEU A 78 -41.87 -14.79 -24.59
N ILE A 79 -41.92 -14.48 -25.89
CA ILE A 79 -43.16 -14.26 -26.64
C ILE A 79 -43.65 -15.57 -27.30
N SER A 80 -42.72 -16.47 -27.65
CA SER A 80 -43.05 -17.76 -28.26
C SER A 80 -43.59 -18.80 -27.29
N GLU A 81 -43.26 -18.72 -25.99
CA GLU A 81 -43.67 -19.76 -25.03
C GLU A 81 -45.20 -19.78 -24.84
N PRO A 82 -45.92 -20.88 -25.18
CA PRO A 82 -47.38 -20.89 -25.22
C PRO A 82 -48.03 -20.89 -23.83
N ARG A 83 -47.37 -21.47 -22.82
CA ARG A 83 -47.89 -21.59 -21.44
C ARG A 83 -46.78 -21.49 -20.43
N VAL A 84 -47.10 -20.92 -19.26
CA VAL A 84 -46.19 -20.87 -18.11
C VAL A 84 -46.91 -21.35 -16.87
N GLY A 85 -46.56 -22.57 -16.46
CA GLY A 85 -47.34 -23.31 -15.48
C GLY A 85 -48.74 -23.61 -16.01
N SER A 86 -49.77 -23.18 -15.28
CA SER A 86 -51.18 -23.36 -15.65
C SER A 86 -51.76 -22.19 -16.47
N VAL A 87 -51.01 -21.10 -16.65
CA VAL A 87 -51.50 -19.86 -17.27
C VAL A 87 -51.02 -19.75 -18.71
N SER A 88 -51.94 -19.40 -19.63
CA SER A 88 -51.62 -19.13 -21.03
C SER A 88 -50.89 -17.79 -21.20
N ASN A 89 -49.84 -17.77 -22.03
CA ASN A 89 -49.08 -16.55 -22.28
C ASN A 89 -49.89 -15.60 -23.20
N PRO A 90 -50.26 -14.38 -22.78
CA PRO A 90 -51.02 -13.46 -23.62
C PRO A 90 -50.23 -12.98 -24.84
N ALA A 91 -48.90 -12.96 -24.78
CA ALA A 91 -48.05 -12.57 -25.90
C ALA A 91 -48.07 -13.60 -27.05
N PHE A 92 -48.27 -14.88 -26.72
CA PHE A 92 -48.39 -15.96 -27.69
C PHE A 92 -49.64 -15.82 -28.58
N ALA A 93 -50.71 -15.20 -28.06
CA ALA A 93 -51.95 -14.98 -28.82
C ALA A 93 -51.82 -13.91 -29.92
N THR A 94 -50.70 -13.21 -29.99
CA THR A 94 -50.43 -12.20 -31.03
C THR A 94 -49.78 -12.85 -32.26
N ALA A 95 -49.96 -12.24 -33.44
CA ALA A 95 -49.28 -12.68 -34.67
C ALA A 95 -47.74 -12.71 -34.50
N GLY A 96 -47.19 -11.83 -33.66
CA GLY A 96 -45.76 -11.82 -33.34
C GLY A 96 -45.32 -13.01 -32.49
N GLY A 97 -46.16 -13.51 -31.58
CA GLY A 97 -45.86 -14.69 -30.76
C GLY A 97 -45.91 -15.99 -31.54
N GLN A 98 -46.89 -16.14 -32.43
CA GLN A 98 -46.98 -17.29 -33.35
C GLN A 98 -45.80 -17.32 -34.33
N TRP A 99 -45.47 -16.18 -34.94
CA TRP A 99 -44.28 -16.07 -35.79
C TRP A 99 -43.00 -16.42 -35.03
N ALA A 100 -42.86 -15.94 -33.78
CA ALA A 100 -41.71 -16.24 -32.94
C ALA A 100 -41.61 -17.74 -32.61
N PHE A 101 -42.74 -18.41 -32.36
CA PHE A 101 -42.79 -19.86 -32.10
C PHE A 101 -42.34 -20.67 -33.31
N ASP A 102 -42.84 -20.36 -34.50
CA ASP A 102 -42.48 -21.07 -35.75
C ASP A 102 -41.00 -20.92 -36.12
N HIS A 103 -40.35 -19.83 -35.70
CA HIS A 103 -38.94 -19.56 -35.99
C HIS A 103 -38.00 -19.91 -34.83
N LEU A 104 -38.52 -20.17 -33.63
CA LEU A 104 -37.71 -20.38 -32.43
C LEU A 104 -36.77 -21.58 -32.56
N ASP A 105 -37.24 -22.66 -33.19
CA ASP A 105 -36.46 -23.89 -33.37
C ASP A 105 -35.21 -23.64 -34.24
N ALA A 106 -35.36 -22.86 -35.32
CA ALA A 106 -34.22 -22.47 -36.16
C ALA A 106 -33.19 -21.62 -35.38
N TYR A 107 -33.65 -20.75 -34.48
CA TYR A 107 -32.77 -19.99 -33.59
C TYR A 107 -32.13 -20.88 -32.51
N ALA A 108 -32.87 -21.84 -31.95
CA ALA A 108 -32.40 -22.76 -30.91
C ALA A 108 -31.35 -23.74 -31.46
N GLU A 109 -31.49 -24.19 -32.71
CA GLU A 109 -30.48 -25.00 -33.40
C GLU A 109 -29.19 -24.22 -33.67
N ALA A 110 -29.29 -22.92 -33.96
CA ALA A 110 -28.13 -22.05 -34.19
C ALA A 110 -27.40 -21.65 -32.90
N GLU A 111 -28.12 -21.61 -31.76
CA GLU A 111 -27.61 -21.20 -30.45
C GLU A 111 -26.24 -21.83 -30.07
N PRO A 112 -26.08 -23.17 -30.04
CA PRO A 112 -24.82 -23.79 -29.64
C PRO A 112 -23.66 -23.47 -30.59
N TRP A 113 -23.93 -23.27 -31.89
CA TRP A 113 -22.91 -22.95 -32.88
C TRP A 113 -22.41 -21.51 -32.75
N VAL A 114 -23.33 -20.55 -32.56
CA VAL A 114 -22.98 -19.15 -32.26
C VAL A 114 -22.14 -19.08 -30.98
N LEU A 115 -22.51 -19.85 -29.97
CA LEU A 115 -21.82 -19.83 -28.69
C LEU A 115 -20.42 -20.46 -28.74
N ARG A 116 -20.25 -21.58 -29.46
CA ARG A 116 -18.95 -22.22 -29.70
C ARG A 116 -18.04 -21.35 -30.57
N SER A 117 -18.57 -20.68 -31.59
CA SER A 117 -17.77 -19.80 -32.46
C SER A 117 -17.25 -18.57 -31.72
N VAL A 118 -18.06 -17.92 -30.89
CA VAL A 118 -17.61 -16.80 -30.04
C VAL A 118 -16.58 -17.28 -29.02
N ALA A 119 -16.79 -18.44 -28.39
CA ALA A 119 -15.82 -19.02 -27.46
C ALA A 119 -14.48 -19.35 -28.13
N ALA A 120 -14.50 -19.92 -29.35
CA ALA A 120 -13.30 -20.18 -30.13
C ALA A 120 -12.56 -18.87 -30.48
N ALA A 121 -13.28 -17.83 -30.89
CA ALA A 121 -12.70 -16.52 -31.18
C ALA A 121 -12.04 -15.87 -29.94
N VAL A 122 -12.67 -15.95 -28.77
CA VAL A 122 -12.10 -15.44 -27.51
C VAL A 122 -10.87 -16.27 -27.09
N THR A 123 -10.93 -17.60 -27.23
CA THR A 123 -9.79 -18.48 -26.92
C THR A 123 -8.60 -18.20 -27.84
N ALA A 124 -8.84 -18.05 -29.14
CA ALA A 124 -7.81 -17.66 -30.11
C ALA A 124 -7.19 -16.30 -29.77
N ALA A 125 -8.00 -15.31 -29.38
CA ALA A 125 -7.49 -14.01 -28.94
C ALA A 125 -6.62 -14.10 -27.68
N LEU A 126 -6.99 -14.96 -26.71
CA LEU A 126 -6.20 -15.24 -25.51
C LEU A 126 -4.87 -15.93 -25.85
N CYS A 127 -4.88 -16.95 -26.71
CA CYS A 127 -3.68 -17.63 -27.18
C CYS A 127 -2.74 -16.69 -27.94
N CYS A 128 -3.27 -15.87 -28.85
CA CYS A 128 -2.48 -14.85 -29.56
C CYS A 128 -1.84 -13.85 -28.59
N ARG A 129 -2.56 -13.42 -27.55
CA ARG A 129 -1.99 -12.55 -26.52
C ARG A 129 -0.92 -13.24 -25.69
N ALA A 130 -1.15 -14.49 -25.30
CA ALA A 130 -0.14 -15.29 -24.62
C ALA A 130 1.15 -15.41 -25.47
N ALA A 131 1.01 -15.61 -26.78
CA ALA A 131 2.13 -15.70 -27.71
C ALA A 131 2.89 -14.36 -27.88
N LEU A 132 2.19 -13.22 -27.82
CA LEU A 132 2.77 -11.88 -27.97
C LEU A 132 3.40 -11.33 -26.68
N SER A 133 2.93 -11.78 -25.52
CA SER A 133 3.43 -11.35 -24.21
C SER A 133 4.78 -12.02 -23.85
N ARG A 134 5.61 -11.32 -23.05
CA ARG A 134 6.94 -11.81 -22.61
C ARG A 134 7.01 -11.93 -21.09
N GLY A 135 7.86 -12.83 -20.58
CA GLY A 135 8.12 -12.99 -19.15
C GLY A 135 6.95 -13.61 -18.37
N ALA A 136 6.72 -13.12 -17.14
CA ALA A 136 5.64 -13.60 -16.26
C ALA A 136 4.25 -13.46 -16.90
N GLU A 137 4.04 -12.40 -17.69
CA GLU A 137 2.77 -12.10 -18.34
C GLU A 137 2.33 -13.21 -19.32
N ARG A 138 3.28 -13.92 -19.95
CA ARG A 138 3.00 -15.05 -20.86
C ARG A 138 2.39 -16.25 -20.16
N ARG A 139 2.91 -16.61 -18.98
CA ARG A 139 2.38 -17.74 -18.20
C ARG A 139 0.95 -17.46 -17.76
N ASP A 140 0.65 -16.21 -17.45
CA ASP A 140 -0.66 -15.79 -16.97
C ASP A 140 -1.71 -15.78 -18.07
N TRP A 141 -1.37 -15.25 -19.25
CA TRP A 141 -2.25 -15.34 -20.42
C TRP A 141 -2.44 -16.78 -20.88
N ALA A 142 -1.42 -17.63 -20.76
CA ALA A 142 -1.54 -19.06 -21.06
C ALA A 142 -2.48 -19.78 -20.08
N LEU A 143 -2.43 -19.46 -18.78
CA LEU A 143 -3.37 -20.00 -17.80
C LEU A 143 -4.82 -19.61 -18.10
N LEU A 144 -5.07 -18.34 -18.43
CA LEU A 144 -6.41 -17.88 -18.83
C LEU A 144 -6.87 -18.51 -20.15
N ALA A 145 -5.96 -18.66 -21.12
CA ALA A 145 -6.23 -19.31 -22.40
C ALA A 145 -6.56 -20.81 -22.25
N ALA A 146 -6.00 -21.49 -21.25
CA ALA A 146 -6.31 -22.89 -20.94
C ALA A 146 -7.60 -23.02 -20.10
N ALA A 147 -7.82 -22.13 -19.13
CA ALA A 147 -8.97 -22.21 -18.23
C ALA A 147 -10.29 -21.83 -18.91
N TYR A 148 -10.29 -20.85 -19.82
CA TYR A 148 -11.50 -20.38 -20.50
C TYR A 148 -12.22 -21.48 -21.32
N PRO A 149 -11.58 -22.20 -22.25
CA PRO A 149 -12.26 -23.23 -23.04
C PRO A 149 -12.75 -24.40 -22.17
N ALA A 150 -12.04 -24.75 -21.10
CA ALA A 150 -12.49 -25.76 -20.14
C ALA A 150 -13.77 -25.32 -19.39
N CYS A 151 -13.83 -24.05 -18.96
CA CYS A 151 -15.03 -23.50 -18.33
C CYS A 151 -16.20 -23.43 -19.30
N VAL A 152 -15.96 -22.94 -20.52
CA VAL A 152 -16.97 -22.89 -21.57
C VAL A 152 -17.48 -24.30 -21.88
N SER A 153 -16.60 -25.28 -22.02
CA SER A 153 -17.00 -26.68 -22.24
C SER A 153 -17.97 -27.16 -21.16
N LEU A 154 -17.61 -27.01 -19.87
CA LEU A 154 -18.44 -27.39 -18.73
C LEU A 154 -19.78 -26.63 -18.62
N LEU A 155 -19.80 -25.37 -19.00
CA LEU A 155 -21.00 -24.53 -18.98
C LEU A 155 -21.99 -24.90 -20.09
N LEU A 156 -21.48 -25.27 -21.27
CA LEU A 156 -22.28 -25.43 -22.49
C LEU A 156 -22.64 -26.87 -22.83
N SER A 157 -21.84 -27.83 -22.35
CA SER A 157 -22.09 -29.25 -22.48
C SER A 157 -23.47 -29.65 -21.92
N GLN A 158 -24.21 -30.42 -22.71
CA GLN A 158 -25.41 -31.14 -22.26
C GLN A 158 -24.98 -32.55 -21.83
N TRP A 159 -24.76 -32.77 -20.52
CA TRP A 159 -24.30 -34.06 -19.97
C TRP A 159 -25.46 -35.04 -19.71
N GLY A 160 -26.60 -34.83 -20.36
CA GLY A 160 -27.85 -35.58 -20.12
C GLY A 160 -28.86 -34.81 -19.26
N GLU A 161 -30.05 -35.39 -19.11
CA GLU A 161 -31.13 -34.82 -18.30
C GLU A 161 -30.85 -34.94 -16.80
N GLY A 162 -31.16 -33.89 -16.03
CA GLY A 162 -31.13 -33.92 -14.57
C GLY A 162 -29.81 -33.49 -13.90
N VAL A 163 -29.40 -34.26 -12.89
CA VAL A 163 -28.37 -33.91 -11.89
C VAL A 163 -26.98 -33.62 -12.47
N PRO A 164 -26.43 -34.44 -13.42
CA PRO A 164 -25.06 -34.26 -13.91
C PRO A 164 -24.85 -32.90 -14.60
N THR A 165 -25.84 -32.44 -15.37
CA THR A 165 -25.80 -31.15 -16.06
C THR A 165 -25.81 -29.97 -15.08
N ILE A 166 -26.49 -30.09 -13.94
CA ILE A 166 -26.49 -29.03 -12.92
C ILE A 166 -25.12 -28.94 -12.25
N VAL A 167 -24.53 -30.08 -11.88
CA VAL A 167 -23.21 -30.16 -11.23
C VAL A 167 -22.09 -29.66 -12.15
N ALA A 168 -22.09 -30.06 -13.43
CA ALA A 168 -21.10 -29.59 -14.40
C ALA A 168 -21.14 -28.06 -14.57
N ARG A 169 -22.35 -27.47 -14.62
CA ARG A 169 -22.54 -26.03 -14.79
C ARG A 169 -22.12 -25.23 -13.56
N THR A 170 -22.44 -25.70 -12.36
CA THR A 170 -22.00 -25.04 -11.11
C THR A 170 -20.48 -25.13 -10.95
N ALA A 171 -19.89 -26.30 -11.23
CA ALA A 171 -18.44 -26.48 -11.23
C ALA A 171 -17.74 -25.55 -12.24
N GLY A 172 -18.24 -25.48 -13.48
CA GLY A 172 -17.71 -24.57 -14.51
C GLY A 172 -17.72 -23.10 -14.08
N SER A 173 -18.78 -22.65 -13.41
CA SER A 173 -18.86 -21.27 -12.89
C SER A 173 -17.84 -21.00 -11.76
N ALA A 174 -17.59 -21.98 -10.90
CA ALA A 174 -16.61 -21.88 -9.82
C ALA A 174 -15.18 -21.87 -10.36
N VAL A 175 -14.87 -22.73 -11.33
CA VAL A 175 -13.55 -22.77 -12.00
C VAL A 175 -13.29 -21.46 -12.73
N TRP A 176 -14.30 -20.90 -13.42
CA TRP A 176 -14.14 -19.63 -14.13
C TRP A 176 -13.87 -18.47 -13.18
N ALA A 177 -14.63 -18.39 -12.09
CA ALA A 177 -14.42 -17.36 -11.09
C ALA A 177 -13.06 -17.51 -10.38
N ALA A 178 -12.57 -18.75 -10.20
CA ALA A 178 -11.24 -19.03 -9.66
C ALA A 178 -10.13 -18.60 -10.62
N ALA A 179 -10.29 -18.88 -11.91
CA ALA A 179 -9.36 -18.47 -12.95
C ALA A 179 -9.25 -16.93 -13.04
N ILE A 180 -10.36 -16.21 -12.90
CA ILE A 180 -10.37 -14.75 -12.84
C ILE A 180 -9.66 -14.25 -11.58
N CYS A 181 -9.92 -14.84 -10.40
CA CYS A 181 -9.26 -14.43 -9.16
C CYS A 181 -7.75 -14.70 -9.16
N LEU A 182 -7.33 -15.88 -9.62
CA LEU A 182 -5.92 -16.22 -9.83
C LEU A 182 -5.27 -15.25 -10.83
N GLY A 183 -5.97 -14.97 -11.92
CA GLY A 183 -5.57 -14.02 -12.95
C GLY A 183 -5.51 -12.57 -12.46
N VAL A 184 -6.34 -12.13 -11.51
CA VAL A 184 -6.27 -10.77 -10.94
C VAL A 184 -5.13 -10.67 -9.92
N ALA A 185 -4.94 -11.71 -9.12
CA ALA A 185 -4.05 -11.67 -7.98
C ALA A 185 -2.57 -11.90 -8.28
N ARG A 186 -2.26 -12.84 -9.19
CA ARG A 186 -0.86 -13.12 -9.52
C ARG A 186 -0.23 -12.03 -10.40
N THR A 187 -1.04 -11.29 -11.14
CA THR A 187 -0.55 -10.76 -12.42
C THR A 187 -0.60 -9.24 -12.52
N GLY A 188 -1.45 -8.56 -11.74
CA GLY A 188 -1.63 -7.11 -11.88
C GLY A 188 -2.02 -6.65 -13.30
N ILE A 189 -2.44 -7.57 -14.19
CA ILE A 189 -2.92 -7.27 -15.55
C ILE A 189 -4.04 -6.21 -15.50
N TRP A 190 -4.79 -6.28 -14.40
CA TRP A 190 -5.86 -5.41 -13.98
C TRP A 190 -5.29 -4.37 -13.01
N ARG A 191 -5.09 -3.13 -13.46
CA ARG A 191 -4.89 -1.97 -12.57
C ARG A 191 -6.20 -1.66 -11.85
N LEU A 192 -6.71 -2.61 -11.07
CA LEU A 192 -7.91 -2.47 -10.25
C LEU A 192 -7.48 -2.00 -8.86
N ASP A 193 -8.15 -0.96 -8.35
CA ASP A 193 -7.97 -0.51 -6.98
C ASP A 193 -8.17 -1.65 -5.98
N ARG A 194 -7.44 -1.61 -4.86
CA ARG A 194 -7.45 -2.65 -3.82
C ARG A 194 -8.87 -2.91 -3.28
N SER A 195 -9.70 -1.87 -3.22
CA SER A 195 -11.13 -1.98 -2.85
C SER A 195 -11.93 -2.85 -3.83
N THR A 196 -11.57 -2.81 -5.12
CA THR A 196 -12.23 -3.56 -6.19
C THR A 196 -11.74 -5.01 -6.22
N SER A 197 -10.45 -5.25 -5.95
CA SER A 197 -9.93 -6.62 -5.75
C SER A 197 -10.57 -7.30 -4.53
N HIS A 198 -10.72 -6.60 -3.39
CA HIS A 198 -11.43 -7.13 -2.22
C HIS A 198 -12.90 -7.46 -2.52
N ARG A 199 -13.59 -6.61 -3.28
CA ARG A 199 -14.97 -6.88 -3.72
C ARG A 199 -15.05 -8.11 -4.64
N LEU A 200 -14.10 -8.27 -5.56
CA LEU A 200 -14.04 -9.42 -6.45
C LEU A 200 -13.70 -10.73 -5.72
N ALA A 201 -12.73 -10.72 -4.79
CA ALA A 201 -12.38 -11.89 -3.99
C ALA A 201 -13.55 -12.33 -3.08
N ARG A 202 -14.25 -11.37 -2.45
CA ARG A 202 -15.48 -11.65 -1.70
C ARG A 202 -16.60 -12.19 -2.59
N ALA A 203 -16.78 -11.61 -3.78
CA ALA A 203 -17.73 -12.12 -4.75
C ALA A 203 -17.38 -13.56 -5.17
N PHE A 204 -16.11 -13.88 -5.40
CA PHE A 204 -15.66 -15.24 -5.72
C PHE A 204 -15.95 -16.24 -4.61
N VAL A 205 -15.60 -15.91 -3.36
CA VAL A 205 -15.88 -16.79 -2.21
C VAL A 205 -17.39 -17.00 -2.06
N LEU A 206 -18.21 -15.95 -2.18
CA LEU A 206 -19.66 -16.09 -2.13
C LEU A 206 -20.22 -16.94 -3.28
N THR A 207 -19.65 -16.81 -4.49
CA THR A 207 -20.11 -17.57 -5.66
C THR A 207 -19.72 -19.04 -5.58
N SER A 208 -18.49 -19.35 -5.13
CA SER A 208 -18.04 -20.73 -4.90
C SER A 208 -18.81 -21.41 -3.77
N LEU A 209 -19.10 -20.68 -2.69
CA LEU A 209 -19.95 -21.17 -1.60
C LEU A 209 -21.35 -21.53 -2.07
N ALA A 210 -21.98 -20.65 -2.86
CA ALA A 210 -23.29 -20.91 -3.44
C ALA A 210 -23.27 -22.13 -4.37
N ALA A 211 -22.21 -22.32 -5.16
CA ALA A 211 -22.03 -23.50 -5.99
C ALA A 211 -21.94 -24.80 -5.17
N VAL A 212 -21.20 -24.78 -4.05
CA VAL A 212 -21.11 -25.92 -3.11
C VAL A 212 -22.49 -26.26 -2.53
N VAL A 213 -23.24 -25.26 -2.04
CA VAL A 213 -24.60 -25.48 -1.52
C VAL A 213 -25.50 -26.14 -2.56
N VAL A 214 -25.49 -25.63 -3.80
CA VAL A 214 -26.31 -26.19 -4.88
C VAL A 214 -25.90 -27.64 -5.18
N CYS A 215 -24.60 -27.94 -5.29
CA CYS A 215 -24.12 -29.29 -5.50
C CYS A 215 -24.52 -30.24 -4.37
N THR A 216 -24.43 -29.80 -3.10
CA THR A 216 -24.83 -30.62 -1.95
C THR A 216 -26.32 -30.91 -1.96
N VAL A 217 -27.16 -29.90 -2.21
CA VAL A 217 -28.63 -30.08 -2.31
C VAL A 217 -28.98 -31.07 -3.41
N VAL A 218 -28.34 -30.95 -4.57
CA VAL A 218 -28.54 -31.83 -5.72
C VAL A 218 -28.08 -33.27 -5.40
N ALA A 219 -26.94 -33.44 -4.74
CA ALA A 219 -26.44 -34.76 -4.32
C ALA A 219 -27.38 -35.43 -3.30
N VAL A 220 -27.91 -34.67 -2.34
CA VAL A 220 -28.89 -35.16 -1.35
C VAL A 220 -30.18 -35.59 -2.04
N GLN A 221 -30.68 -34.79 -3.01
CA GLN A 221 -31.87 -35.14 -3.78
C GLN A 221 -31.66 -36.37 -4.69
N ALA A 222 -30.44 -36.60 -5.18
CA ALA A 222 -30.10 -37.78 -5.97
C ALA A 222 -30.01 -39.05 -5.11
N GLY A 223 -29.50 -38.95 -3.88
CA GLY A 223 -29.28 -40.08 -2.98
C GLY A 223 -30.52 -40.53 -2.19
N LEU A 224 -31.52 -39.67 -2.02
CA LEU A 224 -32.71 -39.95 -1.21
C LEU A 224 -34.01 -39.70 -2.02
N PRO A 225 -34.39 -40.64 -2.91
CA PRO A 225 -35.54 -40.47 -3.80
C PRO A 225 -36.89 -40.39 -3.06
N SER A 226 -36.98 -40.90 -1.83
CA SER A 226 -38.17 -40.87 -0.97
C SER A 226 -38.54 -39.47 -0.44
N VAL A 227 -37.65 -38.48 -0.58
CA VAL A 227 -37.87 -37.09 -0.14
C VAL A 227 -38.57 -36.25 -1.22
N ARG A 228 -38.86 -36.81 -2.41
CA ARG A 228 -39.46 -36.07 -3.53
C ARG A 228 -40.92 -35.61 -3.33
N SER A 229 -41.73 -36.29 -2.50
CA SER A 229 -43.18 -36.05 -2.45
C SER A 229 -43.67 -35.08 -1.36
N GLY A 230 -42.84 -34.71 -0.37
CA GLY A 230 -43.29 -33.87 0.76
C GLY A 230 -42.33 -32.78 1.24
N ALA A 231 -41.20 -32.55 0.59
CA ALA A 231 -40.06 -31.91 1.26
C ALA A 231 -39.32 -30.84 0.45
N THR A 232 -40.06 -29.97 -0.24
CA THR A 232 -39.54 -28.69 -0.75
C THR A 232 -39.09 -27.78 0.40
N THR A 233 -39.82 -27.79 1.52
CA THR A 233 -39.50 -27.04 2.75
C THR A 233 -38.29 -27.59 3.49
N ILE A 234 -38.12 -28.92 3.55
CA ILE A 234 -36.95 -29.55 4.20
C ILE A 234 -35.69 -29.36 3.35
N THR A 235 -35.79 -29.45 2.02
CA THR A 235 -34.63 -29.15 1.14
C THR A 235 -34.25 -27.66 1.17
N ALA A 236 -35.23 -26.76 1.21
CA ALA A 236 -34.98 -25.33 1.43
C ALA A 236 -34.38 -25.04 2.81
N GLY A 237 -34.85 -25.73 3.86
CA GLY A 237 -34.30 -25.67 5.22
C GLY A 237 -32.86 -26.16 5.30
N CYS A 238 -32.55 -27.32 4.70
CA CYS A 238 -31.19 -27.84 4.60
C CYS A 238 -30.28 -26.90 3.81
N ALA A 239 -30.76 -26.30 2.72
CA ALA A 239 -29.99 -25.31 1.94
C ALA A 239 -29.70 -24.03 2.74
N LEU A 240 -30.66 -23.57 3.56
CA LEU A 240 -30.50 -22.40 4.44
C LEU A 240 -29.53 -22.69 5.59
N VAL A 241 -29.64 -23.87 6.21
CA VAL A 241 -28.75 -24.30 7.30
C VAL A 241 -27.33 -24.51 6.78
N LEU A 242 -27.15 -25.15 5.62
CA LEU A 242 -25.85 -25.27 4.96
C LEU A 242 -25.28 -23.89 4.58
N GLY A 243 -26.10 -23.00 4.01
CA GLY A 243 -25.69 -21.63 3.69
C GLY A 243 -25.30 -20.80 4.91
N TRP A 244 -25.97 -21.02 6.06
CA TRP A 244 -25.66 -20.35 7.32
C TRP A 244 -24.39 -20.91 7.98
N GLY A 245 -24.23 -22.23 8.02
CA GLY A 245 -23.04 -22.92 8.51
C GLY A 245 -21.78 -22.65 7.68
N LEU A 246 -21.96 -22.29 6.41
CA LEU A 246 -20.87 -21.93 5.51
C LEU A 246 -20.41 -20.46 5.62
N ARG A 247 -21.11 -19.59 6.35
CA ARG A 247 -20.69 -18.20 6.63
C ARG A 247 -19.36 -18.11 7.41
N PRO A 248 -19.12 -18.87 8.49
CA PRO A 248 -17.81 -18.87 9.16
C PRO A 248 -16.70 -19.40 8.24
N SER A 249 -16.97 -20.42 7.40
CA SER A 249 -15.99 -20.88 6.42
C SER A 249 -15.72 -19.86 5.32
N ALA A 250 -16.68 -19.03 4.92
CA ALA A 250 -16.44 -17.94 3.98
C ALA A 250 -15.47 -16.88 4.55
N ARG A 251 -15.59 -16.58 5.86
CA ARG A 251 -14.64 -15.71 6.57
C ARG A 251 -13.25 -16.35 6.67
N TRP A 252 -13.18 -17.64 6.98
CA TRP A 252 -11.91 -18.35 7.07
C TRP A 252 -11.22 -18.48 5.70
N LEU A 253 -11.98 -18.84 4.66
CA LEU A 253 -11.49 -18.92 3.28
C LEU A 253 -11.06 -17.55 2.75
N THR A 254 -11.78 -16.46 3.06
CA THR A 254 -11.31 -15.12 2.70
C THR A 254 -10.02 -14.76 3.40
N LEU A 255 -9.84 -15.12 4.68
CA LEU A 255 -8.60 -14.90 5.42
C LEU A 255 -7.44 -15.75 4.88
N CYS A 256 -7.69 -17.01 4.52
CA CYS A 256 -6.69 -17.90 3.91
C CYS A 256 -6.30 -17.43 2.51
N VAL A 257 -7.26 -16.98 1.71
CA VAL A 257 -7.03 -16.37 0.40
C VAL A 257 -6.25 -15.06 0.58
N GLU A 258 -6.59 -14.22 1.55
CA GLU A 258 -5.83 -12.99 1.84
C GLU A 258 -4.39 -13.31 2.28
N ARG A 259 -4.17 -14.31 3.15
CA ARG A 259 -2.83 -14.78 3.52
C ARG A 259 -2.05 -15.36 2.36
N ALA A 260 -2.69 -16.12 1.49
CA ALA A 260 -2.07 -16.72 0.31
C ALA A 260 -1.78 -15.67 -0.79
N PHE A 261 -2.62 -14.63 -0.91
CA PHE A 261 -2.52 -13.61 -1.95
C PHE A 261 -1.58 -12.47 -1.56
N TYR A 262 -1.47 -12.14 -0.27
CA TYR A 262 -0.65 -11.03 0.21
C TYR A 262 0.56 -11.46 1.05
N GLY A 263 0.70 -12.76 1.34
CA GLY A 263 1.73 -13.27 2.26
C GLY A 263 1.60 -12.66 3.66
N PRO A 264 2.56 -12.90 4.56
CA PRO A 264 2.61 -12.25 5.88
C PRO A 264 2.88 -10.74 5.84
N ARG A 265 3.00 -10.13 4.65
CA ARG A 265 3.46 -8.74 4.50
C ARG A 265 2.28 -7.78 4.66
N ALA A 266 2.34 -7.05 5.76
CA ALA A 266 1.27 -6.33 6.42
C ALA A 266 0.64 -5.18 5.61
N ARG A 267 -0.49 -4.70 6.10
CA ARG A 267 -1.23 -3.55 5.57
C ARG A 267 -0.33 -2.31 5.57
N PRO A 268 -0.03 -1.71 4.41
CA PRO A 268 0.97 -0.64 4.31
C PRO A 268 0.66 0.62 5.13
N HIS A 269 -0.61 0.89 5.38
CA HIS A 269 -1.03 2.04 6.19
C HIS A 269 -0.75 1.82 7.70
N GLU A 270 -0.78 0.57 8.16
CA GLU A 270 -0.42 0.22 9.54
C GLU A 270 1.10 0.31 9.76
N ALA A 271 1.91 0.03 8.73
CA ALA A 271 3.36 0.21 8.77
C ALA A 271 3.77 1.69 8.92
N VAL A 272 3.12 2.59 8.16
CA VAL A 272 3.39 4.04 8.26
C VAL A 272 2.99 4.61 9.62
N SER A 273 1.84 4.20 10.17
CA SER A 273 1.42 4.65 11.51
C SER A 273 2.28 4.06 12.62
N ALA A 274 2.72 2.80 12.49
CA ALA A 274 3.65 2.17 13.43
C ALA A 274 5.01 2.89 13.45
N LEU A 275 5.53 3.32 12.30
CA LEU A 275 6.75 4.12 12.25
C LEU A 275 6.58 5.45 12.99
N ALA A 276 5.46 6.16 12.77
CA ALA A 276 5.20 7.44 13.46
C ALA A 276 5.24 7.27 14.99
N VAL A 277 4.64 6.20 15.51
CA VAL A 277 4.67 5.85 16.94
C VAL A 277 6.10 5.52 17.39
N ARG A 278 6.84 4.70 16.64
CA ARG A 278 8.24 4.33 16.96
C ARG A 278 9.21 5.51 16.89
N LEU A 279 8.95 6.51 16.04
CA LEU A 279 9.74 7.74 15.96
C LEU A 279 9.44 8.68 17.12
N GLN A 280 8.19 8.77 17.56
CA GLN A 280 7.80 9.53 18.76
C GLN A 280 8.35 8.93 20.04
N GLN A 281 8.53 7.61 20.09
CA GLN A 281 9.03 6.88 21.26
C GLN A 281 10.54 6.66 21.26
N ALA A 282 11.27 7.09 20.23
CA ALA A 282 12.72 6.88 20.14
C ALA A 282 13.45 7.67 21.26
N PRO A 283 14.13 7.00 22.21
CA PRO A 283 14.72 7.66 23.38
C PRO A 283 15.98 8.49 23.05
N HIS A 284 16.66 8.17 21.94
CA HIS A 284 17.89 8.87 21.52
C HIS A 284 17.83 9.35 20.06
N PRO A 285 18.13 10.64 19.78
CA PRO A 285 18.13 11.19 18.42
C PRO A 285 19.02 10.44 17.41
N GLY A 286 20.10 9.82 17.89
CA GLY A 286 21.04 9.07 17.04
C GLY A 286 20.49 7.75 16.50
N GLU A 287 19.44 7.19 17.09
CA GLU A 287 18.84 5.91 16.67
C GLU A 287 17.79 6.08 15.56
N VAL A 288 17.31 7.31 15.35
CA VAL A 288 16.27 7.65 14.37
C VAL A 288 16.60 7.13 12.96
N PRO A 289 17.81 7.36 12.39
CA PRO A 289 18.15 6.85 11.05
C PRO A 289 18.10 5.32 10.97
N GLN A 290 18.49 4.62 12.04
CA GLN A 290 18.46 3.16 12.09
C GLN A 290 17.03 2.62 12.19
N GLN A 291 16.16 3.29 12.97
CA GLN A 291 14.74 2.97 13.09
C GLN A 291 14.01 3.11 11.74
N ILE A 292 14.35 4.13 10.95
CA ILE A 292 13.80 4.36 9.60
C ILE A 292 14.19 3.21 8.67
N CYS A 293 15.48 2.85 8.61
CA CYS A 293 15.96 1.73 7.78
C CYS A 293 15.32 0.40 8.20
N ARG A 294 15.21 0.15 9.51
CA ARG A 294 14.60 -1.06 10.06
C ARG A 294 13.13 -1.18 9.70
N SER A 295 12.36 -0.11 9.84
CA SER A 295 10.92 -0.11 9.49
C SER A 295 10.71 -0.30 7.99
N ALA A 296 11.60 0.23 7.14
CA ALA A 296 11.56 -0.07 5.72
C ALA A 296 11.75 -1.58 5.46
N VAL A 297 12.76 -2.22 6.07
CA VAL A 297 13.05 -3.65 5.86
C VAL A 297 11.98 -4.55 6.48
N GLU A 298 11.63 -4.33 7.74
CA GLU A 298 10.72 -5.18 8.51
C GLU A 298 9.24 -4.98 8.11
N ASP A 299 8.78 -3.73 8.02
CA ASP A 299 7.35 -3.43 7.85
C ASP A 299 6.95 -3.27 6.37
N LEU A 300 7.83 -2.71 5.52
CA LEU A 300 7.60 -2.58 4.07
C LEU A 300 8.21 -3.73 3.25
N GLY A 301 9.00 -4.60 3.87
CA GLY A 301 9.52 -5.82 3.25
C GLY A 301 10.56 -5.58 2.16
N VAL A 302 11.30 -4.47 2.22
CA VAL A 302 12.41 -4.22 1.28
C VAL A 302 13.65 -5.03 1.66
N SER A 303 14.45 -5.43 0.67
CA SER A 303 15.61 -6.30 0.90
C SER A 303 16.73 -5.57 1.66
N GLY A 304 16.91 -4.27 1.40
CA GLY A 304 17.86 -3.44 2.11
C GLY A 304 17.47 -1.96 2.04
N ALA A 305 17.81 -1.21 3.08
CA ALA A 305 17.57 0.23 3.17
C ALA A 305 18.77 0.94 3.80
N ALA A 306 19.11 2.13 3.32
CA ALA A 306 20.09 3.02 3.93
C ALA A 306 19.62 4.47 3.91
N VAL A 307 19.94 5.21 4.97
CA VAL A 307 19.69 6.65 5.05
C VAL A 307 21.02 7.37 4.94
N SER A 308 21.12 8.31 3.99
CA SER A 308 22.28 9.16 3.76
C SER A 308 21.90 10.64 3.85
N VAL A 309 22.83 11.47 4.31
CA VAL A 309 22.67 12.93 4.40
C VAL A 309 23.79 13.59 3.60
N ASP A 310 23.42 14.59 2.80
CA ASP A 310 24.38 15.40 2.06
C ASP A 310 25.05 16.40 3.03
N THR A 311 26.31 16.14 3.38
CA THR A 311 27.15 17.04 4.20
C THR A 311 28.07 17.87 3.31
N ARG A 312 28.71 18.91 3.86
CA ARG A 312 29.70 19.72 3.11
C ARG A 312 30.89 18.89 2.61
N ALA A 313 31.17 17.75 3.23
CA ALA A 313 32.25 16.82 2.87
C ALA A 313 31.77 15.68 1.93
N GLY A 314 30.54 15.75 1.43
CA GLY A 314 29.91 14.71 0.61
C GLY A 314 28.78 13.95 1.32
N PRO A 315 28.20 12.94 0.65
CA PRO A 315 27.14 12.12 1.23
C PRO A 315 27.69 11.25 2.35
N ARG A 316 27.16 11.43 3.57
CA ARG A 316 27.47 10.60 4.73
C ARG A 316 26.31 9.65 4.99
N ARG A 317 26.58 8.35 4.98
CA ARG A 317 25.60 7.33 5.38
C ARG A 317 25.44 7.35 6.91
N LEU A 318 24.22 7.51 7.38
CA LEU A 318 23.90 7.53 8.81
C LEU A 318 23.55 6.14 9.34
N ALA A 319 22.80 5.35 8.56
CA ALA A 319 22.42 3.99 8.94
C ALA A 319 22.13 3.13 7.72
N SER A 320 22.17 1.81 7.91
CA SER A 320 21.73 0.80 6.95
C SER A 320 21.10 -0.39 7.66
N ALA A 321 20.12 -1.04 7.03
CA ALA A 321 19.50 -2.28 7.49
C ALA A 321 19.25 -3.23 6.31
N GLY A 322 19.25 -4.54 6.58
CA GLY A 322 18.98 -5.58 5.58
C GLY A 322 20.20 -5.94 4.73
N ALA A 323 19.95 -6.48 3.55
CA ALA A 323 20.95 -6.90 2.58
C ALA A 323 21.74 -5.69 2.02
N PRO A 324 23.03 -5.88 1.68
CA PRO A 324 23.83 -4.82 1.07
C PRO A 324 23.20 -4.33 -0.23
N LEU A 325 23.20 -3.01 -0.44
CA LEU A 325 22.64 -2.32 -1.60
C LEU A 325 23.46 -2.64 -2.88
N THR A 326 23.34 -3.86 -3.41
CA THR A 326 24.12 -4.39 -4.55
C THR A 326 23.29 -4.53 -5.84
N GLY A 327 22.01 -4.17 -5.81
CA GLY A 327 21.09 -4.19 -6.96
C GLY A 327 20.65 -2.79 -7.42
N PRO A 328 19.62 -2.67 -8.29
CA PRO A 328 19.04 -1.37 -8.65
C PRO A 328 18.50 -0.68 -7.40
N VAL A 329 19.16 0.41 -6.99
CA VAL A 329 18.80 1.20 -5.82
C VAL A 329 17.77 2.25 -6.22
N GLN A 330 16.65 2.28 -5.50
CA GLN A 330 15.68 3.35 -5.62
C GLN A 330 15.94 4.39 -4.53
N THR A 331 16.08 5.65 -4.92
CA THR A 331 16.37 6.76 -4.00
C THR A 331 15.12 7.61 -3.78
N PHE A 332 14.75 7.79 -2.52
CA PHE A 332 13.67 8.67 -2.08
C PHE A 332 14.27 9.88 -1.35
N LEU A 333 13.81 11.08 -1.69
CA LEU A 333 14.31 12.32 -1.09
C LEU A 333 13.53 12.62 0.20
N LEU A 334 14.24 12.77 1.31
CA LEU A 334 13.67 13.16 2.60
C LEU A 334 13.55 14.69 2.61
N ARG A 335 12.34 15.23 2.37
CA ARG A 335 12.10 16.68 2.24
C ARG A 335 11.36 17.23 3.45
N HIS A 336 11.92 18.29 4.06
CA HIS A 336 11.28 19.03 5.15
C HIS A 336 11.21 20.52 4.79
N HIS A 337 10.00 21.10 4.81
CA HIS A 337 9.74 22.48 4.34
C HIS A 337 10.38 22.81 2.98
N GLY A 338 10.26 21.90 2.00
CA GLY A 338 10.79 22.09 0.64
C GLY A 338 12.30 21.91 0.49
N ARG A 339 13.06 21.70 1.59
CA ARG A 339 14.49 21.42 1.56
C ARG A 339 14.78 19.93 1.70
N THR A 340 15.72 19.41 0.91
CA THR A 340 16.19 18.04 1.03
C THR A 340 17.10 17.91 2.24
N VAL A 341 16.67 17.13 3.23
CA VAL A 341 17.42 16.85 4.47
C VAL A 341 18.34 15.65 4.29
N GLY A 342 17.92 14.66 3.50
CA GLY A 342 18.68 13.45 3.21
C GLY A 342 18.03 12.61 2.12
N ARG A 343 18.53 11.40 1.95
CA ARG A 343 18.06 10.42 0.96
C ARG A 343 17.89 9.06 1.63
N LEU A 344 16.80 8.37 1.30
CA LEU A 344 16.53 6.99 1.66
C LEU A 344 16.79 6.14 0.41
N GLU A 345 17.84 5.34 0.46
CA GLU A 345 18.26 4.39 -0.57
C GLU A 345 17.70 3.01 -0.25
N VAL A 346 17.01 2.39 -1.20
CA VAL A 346 16.34 1.10 -0.99
C VAL A 346 16.72 0.13 -2.09
N SER A 347 17.15 -1.08 -1.73
CA SER A 347 17.33 -2.21 -2.65
C SER A 347 16.16 -3.19 -2.56
N ARG A 348 15.83 -3.80 -3.69
CA ARG A 348 14.81 -4.84 -3.80
C ARG A 348 15.36 -6.05 -4.53
N ASP A 349 15.09 -7.22 -3.99
CA ASP A 349 15.18 -8.47 -4.73
C ASP A 349 13.93 -8.57 -5.61
N GLY A 350 14.09 -8.75 -6.92
CA GLY A 350 13.03 -8.70 -7.93
C GLY A 350 11.94 -9.77 -7.85
N SER A 351 11.63 -10.31 -6.66
CA SER A 351 10.75 -11.44 -6.43
C SER A 351 9.34 -11.10 -5.91
N GLY A 352 8.97 -9.83 -5.71
CA GLY A 352 7.60 -9.53 -5.31
C GLY A 352 7.21 -8.05 -5.40
N THR A 353 6.05 -7.82 -6.04
CA THR A 353 5.24 -6.59 -6.17
C THR A 353 5.73 -5.48 -7.14
N PRO A 354 4.79 -4.77 -7.83
CA PRO A 354 5.12 -3.75 -8.81
C PRO A 354 5.80 -2.55 -8.16
N ALA A 355 6.96 -2.14 -8.70
CA ALA A 355 7.78 -1.02 -8.24
C ALA A 355 7.03 0.32 -8.09
N GLU A 356 5.90 0.50 -8.80
CA GLU A 356 5.06 1.71 -8.73
C GLU A 356 4.18 1.80 -7.47
N ARG A 357 3.84 0.67 -6.84
CA ARG A 357 2.84 0.63 -5.76
C ARG A 357 3.43 0.95 -4.39
N ASP A 358 4.64 0.46 -4.15
CA ASP A 358 5.36 0.69 -2.90
C ASP A 358 6.20 1.96 -2.93
N SER A 359 6.50 2.52 -4.11
CA SER A 359 7.19 3.82 -4.23
C SER A 359 6.39 4.95 -3.58
N GLY A 360 5.05 4.92 -3.68
CA GLY A 360 4.19 5.89 -3.00
C GLY A 360 4.18 5.73 -1.47
N LEU A 361 4.36 4.51 -0.97
CA LEU A 361 4.43 4.26 0.47
C LEU A 361 5.81 4.60 1.03
N LEU A 362 6.86 4.30 0.29
CA LEU A 362 8.23 4.71 0.60
C LEU A 362 8.40 6.23 0.53
N SER A 363 7.71 6.91 -0.39
CA SER A 363 7.69 8.38 -0.42
C SER A 363 6.98 8.94 0.80
N VAL A 364 5.83 8.38 1.19
CA VAL A 364 5.13 8.79 2.42
C VAL A 364 5.98 8.53 3.66
N LEU A 365 6.65 7.38 3.73
CA LEU A 365 7.59 7.08 4.82
C LEU A 365 8.76 8.08 4.85
N ALA A 366 9.31 8.43 3.69
CA ALA A 366 10.35 9.43 3.57
C ALA A 366 9.88 10.82 4.06
N ASP A 367 8.67 11.23 3.67
CA ASP A 367 8.10 12.52 4.09
C ASP A 367 7.83 12.55 5.61
N GLN A 368 7.36 11.45 6.20
CA GLN A 368 7.12 11.34 7.65
C GLN A 368 8.43 11.25 8.47
N ALA A 369 9.49 10.69 7.90
CA ALA A 369 10.80 10.60 8.53
C ALA A 369 11.61 11.91 8.43
N ALA A 370 11.30 12.78 7.46
CA ALA A 370 12.06 14.00 7.20
C ALA A 370 12.12 15.00 8.38
N PRO A 371 11.05 15.25 9.16
CA PRO A 371 11.11 16.12 10.35
C PRO A 371 12.06 15.60 11.42
N ALA A 372 12.04 14.29 11.69
CA ALA A 372 12.90 13.68 12.71
C ALA A 372 14.38 13.77 12.31
N LEU A 373 14.69 13.54 11.03
CA LEU A 373 16.04 13.71 10.50
C LEU A 373 16.49 15.18 10.49
N ALA A 374 15.57 16.12 10.24
CA ALA A 374 15.85 17.55 10.30
C ALA A 374 16.20 18.00 11.73
N ALA A 375 15.47 17.49 12.73
CA ALA A 375 15.74 17.77 14.14
C ALA A 375 17.12 17.25 14.56
N LEU A 376 17.48 16.02 14.16
CA LEU A 376 18.81 15.46 14.42
C LEU A 376 19.92 16.35 13.82
N ARG A 377 19.77 16.76 12.55
CA ARG A 377 20.73 17.63 11.87
C ARG A 377 20.87 18.98 12.56
N LEU A 378 19.78 19.60 12.99
CA LEU A 378 19.80 20.86 13.72
C LEU A 378 20.53 20.71 15.07
N ALA A 379 20.31 19.60 15.77
CA ALA A 379 21.02 19.31 17.02
C ALA A 379 22.54 19.16 16.79
N GLU A 380 22.95 18.43 15.74
CA GLU A 380 24.37 18.30 15.36
C GLU A 380 24.99 19.66 14.97
N GLU A 381 24.29 20.46 14.17
CA GLU A 381 24.74 21.80 13.77
C GLU A 381 24.87 22.75 14.97
N ALA A 382 23.92 22.70 15.91
CA ALA A 382 23.95 23.49 17.15
C ALA A 382 25.12 23.06 18.05
N GLN A 383 25.36 21.75 18.20
CA GLN A 383 26.48 21.23 18.96
C GLN A 383 27.82 21.67 18.35
N ALA A 384 27.99 21.54 17.04
CA ALA A 384 29.20 21.97 16.35
C ALA A 384 29.41 23.50 16.42
N ALA A 385 28.32 24.29 16.39
CA ALA A 385 28.40 25.74 16.57
C ALA A 385 28.80 26.11 18.01
N ARG A 386 28.28 25.41 19.01
CA ARG A 386 28.65 25.59 20.42
C ARG A 386 30.13 25.28 20.63
N GLU A 387 30.62 24.18 20.08
CA GLU A 387 32.04 23.81 20.15
C GLU A 387 32.94 24.89 19.52
N ARG A 388 32.58 25.38 18.33
CA ARG A 388 33.31 26.49 17.67
C ARG A 388 33.30 27.76 18.50
N LEU A 389 32.17 28.11 19.12
CA LEU A 389 32.06 29.30 19.97
C LEU A 389 32.92 29.16 21.24
N VAL A 390 32.94 27.99 21.87
CA VAL A 390 33.79 27.70 23.03
C VAL A 390 35.26 27.86 22.66
N LEU A 391 35.69 27.27 21.53
CA LEU A 391 37.06 27.38 21.05
C LEU A 391 37.43 28.83 20.69
N ALA A 392 36.55 29.55 20.00
CA ALA A 392 36.78 30.95 19.64
C ALA A 392 36.89 31.85 20.89
N ARG A 393 36.04 31.63 21.91
CA ARG A 393 36.15 32.36 23.18
C ARG A 393 37.43 32.05 23.92
N GLU A 394 37.85 30.79 23.96
CA GLU A 394 39.11 30.41 24.59
C GLU A 394 40.31 31.03 23.86
N GLN A 395 40.29 31.04 22.53
CA GLN A 395 41.33 31.69 21.73
C GLN A 395 41.40 33.20 21.97
N GLU A 396 40.24 33.88 22.05
CA GLU A 396 40.18 35.32 22.33
C GLU A 396 40.67 35.63 23.76
N ARG A 397 40.28 34.84 24.77
CA ARG A 397 40.81 35.00 26.15
C ARG A 397 42.34 34.87 26.18
N ARG A 398 42.90 33.87 25.48
CA ARG A 398 44.36 33.68 25.38
C ARG A 398 45.06 34.82 24.64
N ARG A 399 44.40 35.42 23.65
CA ARG A 399 44.92 36.58 22.92
C ARG A 399 44.93 37.81 23.82
N LEU A 400 43.79 38.16 24.44
CA LEU A 400 43.67 39.31 25.34
C LEU A 400 44.67 39.24 26.50
N ARG A 401 44.84 38.06 27.11
CA ARG A 401 45.83 37.87 28.17
C ARG A 401 47.24 38.22 27.70
N ARG A 402 47.64 37.76 26.50
CA ARG A 402 48.96 38.07 25.93
C ARG A 402 49.10 39.54 25.62
N GLU A 403 48.12 40.15 24.95
CA GLU A 403 48.16 41.58 24.62
C GLU A 403 48.27 42.46 25.88
N ILE A 404 47.56 42.12 26.96
CA ILE A 404 47.67 42.85 28.23
C ILE A 404 49.01 42.59 28.92
N HIS A 405 49.46 41.33 29.00
CA HIS A 405 50.69 40.98 29.70
C HIS A 405 51.93 41.54 28.99
N ASP A 406 51.99 41.39 27.67
CA ASP A 406 53.14 41.79 26.85
C ASP A 406 53.09 43.29 26.51
N GLY A 407 51.89 43.88 26.38
CA GLY A 407 51.69 45.28 26.03
C GLY A 407 51.66 46.24 27.22
N LEU A 408 50.75 46.02 28.17
CA LEU A 408 50.53 46.94 29.29
C LEU A 408 51.51 46.72 30.45
N GLY A 409 51.95 45.47 30.68
CA GLY A 409 52.84 45.12 31.79
C GLY A 409 54.16 45.91 31.78
N PRO A 410 54.98 45.83 30.73
CA PRO A 410 56.25 46.56 30.62
C PRO A 410 56.06 48.08 30.60
N GLN A 411 55.01 48.58 29.96
CA GLN A 411 54.74 50.02 29.89
C GLN A 411 54.43 50.61 31.27
N LEU A 412 53.55 49.96 32.04
CA LEU A 412 53.21 50.40 33.40
C LEU A 412 54.41 50.28 34.35
N ALA A 413 55.23 49.24 34.20
CA ALA A 413 56.48 49.11 34.95
C ALA A 413 57.47 50.25 34.63
N ALA A 414 57.59 50.65 33.36
CA ALA A 414 58.44 51.76 32.95
C ALA A 414 57.94 53.12 33.48
N VAL A 415 56.62 53.35 33.48
CA VAL A 415 56.04 54.57 34.08
C VAL A 415 56.31 54.62 35.59
N ARG A 416 56.15 53.49 36.29
CA ARG A 416 56.46 53.40 37.72
C ARG A 416 57.92 53.74 38.01
N LEU A 417 58.84 53.15 37.26
CA LEU A 417 60.27 53.44 37.41
C LEU A 417 60.58 54.94 37.18
N ARG A 418 59.94 55.58 36.20
CA ARG A 418 60.11 57.03 35.96
C ARG A 418 59.57 57.88 37.12
N LEU A 419 58.46 57.50 37.73
CA LEU A 419 57.92 58.17 38.92
C LEU A 419 58.85 58.00 40.12
N ASP A 420 59.40 56.80 40.33
CA ASP A 420 60.37 56.51 41.40
C ASP A 420 61.66 57.36 41.22
N ILE A 421 62.16 57.47 39.99
CA ILE A 421 63.31 58.34 39.66
C ILE A 421 62.98 59.83 39.89
N ALA A 422 61.79 60.29 39.49
CA ALA A 422 61.36 61.68 39.68
C ALA A 422 61.21 62.03 41.17
N GLN A 423 60.69 61.12 41.99
CA GLN A 423 60.64 61.29 43.45
C GLN A 423 62.04 61.40 44.06
N THR A 424 62.95 60.49 43.71
CA THR A 424 64.31 60.46 44.28
C THR A 424 65.19 61.61 43.81
N SER A 425 64.87 62.22 42.67
CA SER A 425 65.58 63.40 42.14
C SER A 425 65.08 64.72 42.71
N CYS A 426 63.94 64.75 43.45
CA CYS A 426 63.44 65.97 44.07
C CYS A 426 64.19 66.29 45.37
N PRO A 427 64.61 67.55 45.59
CA PRO A 427 65.19 67.96 46.86
C PRO A 427 64.16 67.87 48.01
N PRO A 428 64.60 67.63 49.25
CA PRO A 428 63.70 67.52 50.40
C PRO A 428 62.86 68.79 50.58
N GLY A 429 61.53 68.63 50.69
CA GLY A 429 60.57 69.74 50.84
C GLY A 429 60.04 70.35 49.53
N HIS A 430 60.36 69.77 48.36
CA HIS A 430 59.85 70.26 47.08
C HIS A 430 58.31 70.13 46.99
N PRO A 431 57.58 71.15 46.50
CA PRO A 431 56.10 71.15 46.49
C PRO A 431 55.48 70.07 45.62
N ALA A 432 56.22 69.51 44.65
CA ALA A 432 55.74 68.44 43.76
C ALA A 432 55.83 67.02 44.37
N THR A 433 56.57 66.82 45.47
CA THR A 433 56.75 65.51 46.12
C THR A 433 55.41 64.84 46.50
N PRO A 434 54.42 65.50 47.14
CA PRO A 434 53.15 64.85 47.46
C PRO A 434 52.38 64.38 46.21
N GLN A 435 52.40 65.17 45.13
CA GLN A 435 51.74 64.83 43.87
C GLN A 435 52.39 63.62 43.18
N LEU A 436 53.72 63.49 43.28
CA LEU A 436 54.45 62.33 42.77
C LEU A 436 54.18 61.06 43.60
N CYS A 437 53.96 61.18 44.92
CA CYS A 437 53.54 60.06 45.77
C CYS A 437 52.14 59.58 45.39
N GLU A 438 51.18 60.50 45.28
CA GLU A 438 49.81 60.19 44.88
C GLU A 438 49.75 59.52 43.50
N ALA A 439 50.52 60.01 42.53
CA ALA A 439 50.61 59.40 41.20
C ALA A 439 51.20 57.98 41.23
N ALA A 440 52.21 57.73 42.08
CA ALA A 440 52.81 56.41 42.24
C ALA A 440 51.86 55.42 42.92
N GLU A 441 51.11 55.87 43.93
CA GLU A 441 50.07 55.08 44.60
C GLU A 441 48.93 54.74 43.63
N THR A 442 48.42 55.72 42.89
CA THR A 442 47.38 55.51 41.86
C THR A 442 47.83 54.49 40.80
N LEU A 443 49.09 54.56 40.36
CA LEU A 443 49.65 53.59 39.42
C LEU A 443 49.78 52.19 40.03
N ALA A 444 50.11 52.09 41.32
CA ALA A 444 50.19 50.82 42.03
C ALA A 444 48.79 50.16 42.14
N GLU A 445 47.75 50.94 42.42
CA GLU A 445 46.37 50.46 42.41
C GLU A 445 45.93 50.00 41.02
N ALA A 446 46.24 50.78 39.96
CA ALA A 446 45.95 50.39 38.58
C ALA A 446 46.66 49.09 38.18
N LEU A 447 47.91 48.87 38.63
CA LEU A 447 48.65 47.63 38.40
C LEU A 447 48.00 46.43 39.10
N VAL A 448 47.49 46.61 40.32
CA VAL A 448 46.74 45.57 41.04
C VAL A 448 45.46 45.20 40.27
N GLU A 449 44.75 46.20 39.76
CA GLU A 449 43.52 45.99 38.99
C GLU A 449 43.77 45.28 37.66
N VAL A 450 44.84 45.66 36.93
CA VAL A 450 45.26 44.95 35.71
C VAL A 450 45.65 43.50 36.00
N ARG A 451 46.34 43.23 37.11
CA ARG A 451 46.66 41.86 37.55
C ARG A 451 45.40 41.07 37.89
N ARG A 452 44.42 41.70 38.53
CA ARG A 452 43.12 41.08 38.83
C ARG A 452 42.37 40.69 37.56
N ILE A 453 42.32 41.59 36.58
CA ILE A 453 41.65 41.36 35.28
C ILE A 453 42.34 40.24 34.50
N THR A 454 43.68 40.28 34.40
CA THR A 454 44.46 39.24 33.68
C THR A 454 44.34 37.87 34.34
N ALA A 455 44.31 37.80 35.67
CA ALA A 455 44.03 36.56 36.41
C ALA A 455 42.62 36.02 36.13
N GLY A 456 41.63 36.89 35.92
CA GLY A 456 40.28 36.50 35.50
C GLY A 456 40.17 35.98 34.06
N LEU A 457 41.17 36.26 33.21
CA LEU A 457 41.26 35.74 31.83
C LEU A 457 41.97 34.39 31.74
N ALA A 458 42.69 33.96 32.78
CA ALA A 458 43.33 32.66 32.82
C ALA A 458 42.28 31.53 32.77
N PRO A 459 42.53 30.45 32.02
CA PRO A 459 41.62 29.31 31.99
C PRO A 459 41.50 28.77 33.42
N ALA A 460 40.26 28.48 33.86
CA ALA A 460 39.95 28.13 35.24
C ALA A 460 40.74 26.90 35.71
N ALA A 461 41.91 27.11 36.34
CA ALA A 461 42.73 26.21 37.16
C ALA A 461 43.07 24.79 36.62
N LEU A 462 42.44 24.33 35.54
CA LEU A 462 42.51 22.98 35.00
C LEU A 462 43.83 22.73 34.28
N ALA A 463 44.36 23.77 33.61
CA ALA A 463 45.58 23.69 32.83
C ALA A 463 46.85 23.68 33.70
N GLU A 464 46.80 24.25 34.91
CA GLU A 464 47.98 24.38 35.80
C GLU A 464 47.94 23.45 37.00
N ARG A 465 46.75 23.08 37.51
CA ARG A 465 46.59 22.32 38.77
C ARG A 465 45.78 21.03 38.62
N GLY A 466 45.33 20.71 37.40
CA GLY A 466 44.43 19.60 37.11
C GLY A 466 43.02 19.77 37.71
N LEU A 467 42.13 18.83 37.40
CA LEU A 467 40.71 18.85 37.81
C LEU A 467 40.53 19.02 39.32
N ALA A 468 41.33 18.30 40.12
CA ALA A 468 41.26 18.34 41.58
C ALA A 468 41.74 19.68 42.18
N GLY A 469 42.63 20.39 41.51
CA GLY A 469 43.06 21.74 41.90
C GLY A 469 42.02 22.80 41.55
N ALA A 470 41.38 22.66 40.38
CA ALA A 470 40.36 23.58 39.92
C ALA A 470 39.08 23.59 40.77
N VAL A 471 38.65 22.42 41.24
CA VAL A 471 37.48 22.31 42.14
C VAL A 471 37.77 22.91 43.52
N ARG A 472 38.99 22.76 44.04
CA ARG A 472 39.39 23.37 45.32
C ARG A 472 39.48 24.90 45.25
N ASP A 473 40.03 25.43 44.17
CA ASP A 473 40.09 26.89 43.96
C ASP A 473 38.69 27.49 43.77
N LEU A 474 37.75 26.76 43.14
CA LEU A 474 36.35 27.20 43.04
C LEU A 474 35.66 27.20 44.42
N ALA A 475 35.89 26.17 45.23
CA ALA A 475 35.33 26.06 46.58
C ALA A 475 35.89 27.11 47.56
N HIS A 476 37.09 27.66 47.31
CA HIS A 476 37.64 28.77 48.09
C HIS A 476 37.13 30.16 47.65
N ARG A 477 36.51 30.26 46.46
CA ARG A 477 35.98 31.52 45.91
C ARG A 477 34.47 31.69 46.12
N LEU A 478 33.76 30.61 46.43
CA LEU A 478 32.39 30.60 46.94
C LEU A 478 32.44 30.68 48.47
#